data_AF-A0A0Q9X3D9-F1
#
_entry.id   AF-A0A0Q9X3D9-F1
#
_cell.length_a   1.000
_cell.length_b   1.000
_cell.length_c   1.000
_cell.angle_alpha   90.00
_cell.angle_beta   90.00
_cell.angle_gamma   90.00
#
_symmetry.space_group_name_H-M   'P 1'
#
loop_
_entity.id
_entity.type
_entity.pdbx_description
1 polymer ?
#
loop_
_entity_poly.entity_id
_entity_poly.type
_entity_poly.pdbx_seq_one_letter_code
_entity_poly.pdbx_strand_id
1 'polypeptide(L)'
;MANLVRHICEFTCSGDQSQFAHVVATGQNNKGEAYVKSLDIHITAEYINKTYLSCSQVSVPQTGQLALDLMCGVYPASRCSPTKWFNYMGDANNPYVPFQITYVQHKTNSSENGFIPLNSKTTPCNEAVASELPACSCSDCASSCPWAPAEPKLPHQLKICGLDAFTISAACDPFSP
;
A
#
# COMPACT_ATOMS: atom_id res chain seq x y z
N MET A 1 7.64 4.49 1.37
CA MET A 1 6.98 5.82 1.41
C MET A 1 7.24 6.71 0.19
N ALA A 2 8.38 6.59 -0.52
CA ALA A 2 8.75 7.50 -1.60
C ALA A 2 7.66 7.71 -2.68
N ASN A 3 6.93 6.66 -3.09
CA ASN A 3 5.88 6.80 -4.10
C ASN A 3 4.73 7.72 -3.65
N LEU A 4 4.27 7.59 -2.40
CA LEU A 4 3.19 8.44 -1.86
C LEU A 4 3.63 9.90 -1.70
N VAL A 5 4.82 10.12 -1.16
CA VAL A 5 5.39 11.48 -1.03
C VAL A 5 5.52 12.11 -2.42
N ARG A 6 6.01 11.34 -3.40
CA ARG A 6 6.14 11.82 -4.77
C ARG A 6 4.78 12.18 -5.36
N HIS A 7 3.76 11.34 -5.19
CA HIS A 7 2.39 11.66 -5.62
C HIS A 7 1.95 13.04 -5.09
N ILE A 8 2.17 13.29 -3.79
CA ILE A 8 1.82 14.57 -3.14
C ILE A 8 2.62 15.74 -3.75
N CYS A 9 3.92 15.56 -3.95
CA CYS A 9 4.76 16.59 -4.56
C CYS A 9 4.35 16.90 -6.00
N GLU A 10 4.01 15.88 -6.80
CA GLU A 10 3.61 16.06 -8.19
C GLU A 10 2.34 16.90 -8.29
N PHE A 11 1.27 16.52 -7.58
CA PHE A 11 0.03 17.28 -7.70
C PHE A 11 0.09 18.66 -7.02
N THR A 12 1.01 18.89 -6.08
CA THR A 12 1.11 20.18 -5.36
C THR A 12 2.06 21.16 -6.05
N CYS A 13 3.22 20.68 -6.52
CA CYS A 13 4.36 21.52 -6.88
C CYS A 13 4.97 21.22 -8.26
N SER A 14 4.40 20.30 -9.05
CA SER A 14 4.97 19.98 -10.37
C SER A 14 4.93 21.18 -11.31
N GLY A 15 6.01 21.38 -12.08
CA GLY A 15 6.06 22.42 -13.11
C GLY A 15 5.08 22.18 -14.26
N ASP A 16 4.70 20.91 -14.47
CA ASP A 16 3.77 20.48 -15.51
C ASP A 16 2.37 20.17 -14.96
N GLN A 17 2.01 20.73 -13.80
CA GLN A 17 0.73 20.47 -13.12
C GLN A 17 -0.48 20.67 -14.04
N SER A 18 -0.44 21.66 -14.94
CA SER A 18 -1.53 21.96 -15.87
C SER A 18 -1.80 20.85 -16.91
N GLN A 19 -0.87 19.92 -17.12
CA GLN A 19 -1.05 18.83 -18.07
C GLN A 19 -2.00 17.74 -17.56
N PHE A 20 -2.08 17.56 -16.23
CA PHE A 20 -2.83 16.49 -15.59
C PHE A 20 -3.83 16.96 -14.54
N ALA A 21 -3.76 18.20 -14.07
CA ALA A 21 -4.67 18.73 -13.06
C ALA A 21 -5.67 19.71 -13.71
N HIS A 22 -6.96 19.50 -13.45
CA HIS A 22 -8.06 20.31 -13.97
C HIS A 22 -8.88 20.91 -12.83
N VAL A 23 -8.95 22.24 -12.75
CA VAL A 23 -9.73 22.93 -11.72
C VAL A 23 -11.22 22.88 -12.08
N VAL A 24 -12.01 22.20 -11.25
CA VAL A 24 -13.46 22.04 -11.48
C VAL A 24 -14.26 23.18 -10.88
N ALA A 25 -13.88 23.62 -9.67
CA ALA A 25 -14.57 24.71 -8.99
C ALA A 25 -13.60 25.57 -8.21
N THR A 26 -13.89 26.87 -8.20
CA THR A 26 -13.20 27.86 -7.39
C THR A 26 -14.19 28.51 -6.42
N GLY A 27 -13.66 29.04 -5.32
CA GLY A 27 -14.39 29.91 -4.41
C GLY A 27 -13.70 31.26 -4.29
N GLN A 28 -14.33 32.18 -3.57
CA GLN A 28 -13.72 33.45 -3.17
C GLN A 28 -13.70 33.54 -1.65
N ASN A 29 -12.60 34.02 -1.10
CA ASN A 29 -12.50 34.28 0.34
C ASN A 29 -13.15 35.64 0.68
N ASN A 30 -13.19 35.97 1.98
CA ASN A 30 -13.77 37.23 2.47
C ASN A 30 -13.03 38.49 1.99
N LYS A 31 -11.84 38.34 1.40
CA LYS A 31 -11.04 39.42 0.80
C LYS A 31 -11.19 39.50 -0.73
N GLY A 32 -12.01 38.65 -1.32
CA GLY A 32 -12.21 38.56 -2.77
C GLY A 32 -11.15 37.76 -3.53
N GLU A 33 -10.21 37.10 -2.83
CA GLU A 33 -9.17 36.29 -3.46
C GLU A 33 -9.74 34.92 -3.85
N ALA A 34 -9.47 34.51 -5.09
CA ALA A 34 -9.92 33.22 -5.60
C ALA A 34 -9.10 32.06 -5.00
N TYR A 35 -9.78 30.98 -4.63
CA TYR A 35 -9.15 29.73 -4.18
C TYR A 35 -9.75 28.52 -4.89
N VAL A 36 -9.01 27.43 -4.97
CA VAL A 36 -9.48 26.18 -5.57
C VAL A 36 -10.35 25.42 -4.56
N LYS A 37 -11.58 25.08 -4.95
CA LYS A 37 -12.52 24.32 -4.12
C LYS A 37 -12.55 22.84 -4.48
N SER A 38 -12.39 22.52 -5.76
CA SER A 38 -12.29 21.13 -6.22
C SER A 38 -11.38 20.99 -7.44
N LEU A 39 -10.62 19.89 -7.47
CA LEU A 39 -9.62 19.60 -8.48
C LEU A 39 -9.80 18.17 -8.99
N ASP A 40 -9.76 17.98 -10.30
CA ASP A 40 -9.66 16.67 -10.93
C ASP A 40 -8.21 16.40 -11.30
N ILE A 41 -7.69 15.24 -10.91
CA ILE A 41 -6.34 14.79 -11.23
C ILE A 41 -6.45 13.61 -12.20
N HIS A 42 -5.99 13.82 -13.42
CA HIS A 42 -5.89 12.80 -14.46
C HIS A 42 -4.64 11.96 -14.22
N ILE A 43 -4.82 10.66 -14.04
CA ILE A 43 -3.75 9.77 -13.58
C ILE A 43 -3.89 8.39 -14.21
N THR A 44 -2.78 7.73 -14.47
CA THR A 44 -2.82 6.38 -15.07
C THR A 44 -3.20 5.33 -14.02
N ALA A 45 -4.06 4.38 -14.42
CA ALA A 45 -4.45 3.27 -13.55
C ALA A 45 -3.23 2.41 -13.14
N GLU A 46 -2.24 2.29 -14.02
CA GLU A 46 -0.97 1.61 -13.74
C GLU A 46 -0.20 2.28 -12.60
N TYR A 47 -0.07 3.61 -12.62
CA TYR A 47 0.63 4.35 -11.58
C TYR A 47 -0.03 4.17 -10.20
N ILE A 48 -1.35 4.28 -10.13
CA ILE A 48 -2.11 4.07 -8.89
C ILE A 48 -1.92 2.64 -8.39
N ASN A 49 -2.01 1.65 -9.28
CA ASN A 49 -1.88 0.25 -8.90
C ASN A 49 -0.46 -0.06 -8.37
N LYS A 50 0.59 0.37 -9.07
CA LYS A 50 1.98 0.19 -8.61
C LYS A 50 2.24 0.89 -7.28
N THR A 51 1.72 2.11 -7.11
CA THR A 51 1.85 2.86 -5.86
C THR A 51 1.13 2.15 -4.71
N TYR A 52 -0.09 1.67 -4.93
CA TYR A 52 -0.84 0.88 -3.95
C TYR A 52 -0.10 -0.41 -3.57
N LEU A 53 0.34 -1.19 -4.56
CA LEU A 53 1.03 -2.46 -4.32
C LEU A 53 2.30 -2.27 -3.49
N SER A 54 3.05 -1.21 -3.74
CA SER A 54 4.27 -0.87 -2.98
C SER A 54 4.03 -0.58 -1.49
N CYS A 55 2.80 -0.29 -1.09
CA CYS A 55 2.42 0.05 0.29
C CYS A 55 1.41 -0.94 0.91
N SER A 56 0.95 -1.92 0.14
CA SER A 56 -0.22 -2.75 0.50
C SER A 56 -0.04 -3.58 1.78
N GLN A 57 1.20 -3.91 2.12
CA GLN A 57 1.55 -4.76 3.27
C GLN A 57 2.32 -4.02 4.36
N VAL A 58 2.46 -2.69 4.25
CA VAL A 58 3.15 -1.89 5.26
C VAL A 58 2.40 -1.98 6.58
N SER A 59 3.09 -2.37 7.63
CA SER A 59 2.53 -2.53 8.97
C SER A 59 2.64 -1.25 9.80
N VAL A 60 1.71 -1.06 10.73
CA VAL A 60 1.77 -0.02 11.76
C VAL A 60 2.22 -0.68 13.06
N PRO A 61 3.48 -0.48 13.50
CA PRO A 61 4.05 -1.27 14.60
C PRO A 61 3.29 -1.15 15.93
N GLN A 62 2.63 -0.01 16.16
CA GLN A 62 1.91 0.26 17.41
C GLN A 62 0.61 -0.54 17.53
N THR A 63 -0.08 -0.80 16.41
CA THR A 63 -1.39 -1.47 16.41
C THR A 63 -1.31 -2.90 15.86
N GLY A 64 -0.24 -3.25 15.15
CA GLY A 64 -0.11 -4.53 14.44
C GLY A 64 -1.02 -4.64 13.21
N GLN A 65 -1.73 -3.56 12.85
CA GLN A 65 -2.59 -3.50 11.67
C GLN A 65 -1.81 -3.03 10.44
N LEU A 66 -2.39 -3.17 9.26
CA LEU A 66 -1.80 -2.61 8.04
C LEU A 66 -2.07 -1.11 7.97
N ALA A 67 -1.16 -0.35 7.38
CA ALA A 67 -1.32 1.09 7.19
C ALA A 67 -2.59 1.41 6.37
N LEU A 68 -2.93 0.56 5.40
CA LEU A 68 -4.14 0.71 4.61
C LEU A 68 -5.45 0.44 5.38
N ASP A 69 -5.41 -0.23 6.54
CA ASP A 69 -6.59 -0.31 7.41
C ASP A 69 -6.98 1.08 7.96
N LEU A 70 -6.01 1.97 8.12
CA LEU A 70 -6.22 3.34 8.59
C LEU A 70 -6.40 4.33 7.43
N MET A 71 -5.83 4.03 6.27
CA MET A 71 -5.79 4.95 5.13
C MET A 71 -6.82 4.65 4.04
N CYS A 72 -7.73 3.69 4.22
CA CYS A 72 -8.75 3.35 3.22
C CYS A 72 -10.20 3.61 3.69
N GLY A 73 -10.35 4.45 4.71
CA GLY A 73 -11.64 4.87 5.26
C GLY A 73 -12.42 3.71 5.85
N VAL A 74 -13.62 3.48 5.33
CA VAL A 74 -14.53 2.42 5.83
C VAL A 74 -14.10 1.00 5.42
N TYR A 75 -13.14 0.87 4.52
CA TYR A 75 -12.70 -0.42 4.01
C TYR A 75 -11.45 -0.91 4.76
N PRO A 76 -11.46 -2.13 5.31
CA PRO A 76 -10.23 -2.73 5.81
C PRO A 76 -9.26 -3.00 4.65
N ALA A 77 -7.98 -3.17 4.95
CA ALA A 77 -6.93 -3.43 3.98
C ALA A 77 -7.27 -4.60 3.04
N SER A 78 -7.93 -5.64 3.56
CA SER A 78 -8.41 -6.80 2.78
C SER A 78 -9.45 -6.50 1.70
N ARG A 79 -10.20 -5.40 1.84
CA ARG A 79 -11.23 -4.93 0.88
C ARG A 79 -10.89 -3.57 0.27
N CYS A 80 -9.70 -3.06 0.55
CA CYS A 80 -9.18 -1.84 -0.01
C CYS A 80 -8.65 -2.14 -1.42
N SER A 81 -8.99 -1.27 -2.38
CA SER A 81 -8.46 -1.35 -3.74
C SER A 81 -7.70 -0.07 -4.04
N PRO A 82 -6.79 -0.05 -5.05
CA PRO A 82 -6.05 1.15 -5.42
C PRO A 82 -6.97 2.37 -5.61
N THR A 83 -8.08 2.19 -6.33
CA THR A 83 -9.09 3.25 -6.54
C THR A 83 -9.72 3.75 -5.25
N LYS A 84 -10.13 2.84 -4.35
CA LYS A 84 -10.76 3.23 -3.08
C LYS A 84 -9.79 4.01 -2.19
N TRP A 85 -8.53 3.59 -2.16
CA TRP A 85 -7.50 4.26 -1.40
C TRP A 85 -7.28 5.70 -1.89
N PHE A 86 -7.07 5.88 -3.20
CA PHE A 86 -6.92 7.22 -3.78
C PHE A 86 -8.17 8.08 -3.61
N ASN A 87 -9.37 7.51 -3.76
CA ASN A 87 -10.61 8.24 -3.50
C ASN A 87 -10.68 8.74 -2.05
N TYR A 88 -10.30 7.92 -1.07
CA TYR A 88 -10.26 8.34 0.33
C TYR A 88 -9.23 9.45 0.61
N MET A 89 -8.09 9.44 -0.11
CA MET A 89 -7.10 10.52 -0.04
C MET A 89 -7.55 11.83 -0.67
N GLY A 90 -8.59 11.81 -1.51
CA GLY A 90 -9.14 13.00 -2.18
C GLY A 90 -10.53 13.41 -1.73
N ASP A 91 -11.17 12.64 -0.85
CA ASP A 91 -12.53 12.93 -0.37
C ASP A 91 -12.52 14.03 0.70
N ALA A 92 -13.15 15.18 0.41
CA ALA A 92 -13.24 16.29 1.36
C ALA A 92 -14.09 16.00 2.60
N ASN A 93 -14.86 14.90 2.63
CA ASN A 93 -15.54 14.45 3.85
C ASN A 93 -14.55 13.87 4.87
N ASN A 94 -13.32 13.57 4.46
CA ASN A 94 -12.25 13.14 5.33
C ASN A 94 -11.59 14.37 6.00
N PRO A 95 -11.52 14.46 7.34
CA PRO A 95 -10.91 15.59 8.04
C PRO A 95 -9.43 15.82 7.70
N TYR A 96 -8.75 14.82 7.14
CA TYR A 96 -7.35 14.94 6.71
C TYR A 96 -7.19 15.58 5.32
N VAL A 97 -8.28 15.73 4.56
CA VAL A 97 -8.26 16.23 3.18
C VAL A 97 -8.76 17.69 3.17
N PRO A 98 -7.96 18.65 2.69
CA PRO A 98 -8.30 20.07 2.80
C PRO A 98 -9.39 20.54 1.81
N PHE A 99 -9.50 19.90 0.64
CA PHE A 99 -10.47 20.21 -0.40
C PHE A 99 -10.70 18.99 -1.30
N GLN A 100 -11.76 18.99 -2.11
CA GLN A 100 -12.14 17.83 -2.90
C GLN A 100 -11.15 17.59 -4.06
N ILE A 101 -10.57 16.39 -4.12
CA ILE A 101 -9.71 15.93 -5.20
C ILE A 101 -10.31 14.67 -5.81
N THR A 102 -10.65 14.71 -7.09
CA THR A 102 -11.18 13.55 -7.83
C THR A 102 -10.07 12.93 -8.67
N TYR A 103 -9.77 11.65 -8.46
CA TYR A 103 -8.79 10.94 -9.27
C TYR A 103 -9.46 10.30 -10.50
N VAL A 104 -9.22 10.86 -11.68
CA VAL A 104 -9.73 10.35 -12.95
C VAL A 104 -8.71 9.39 -13.54
N GLN A 105 -9.07 8.10 -13.58
CA GLN A 105 -8.16 7.05 -14.01
C GLN A 105 -8.22 6.82 -15.52
N HIS A 106 -7.07 6.91 -16.18
CA HIS A 106 -6.90 6.62 -17.59
C HIS A 106 -6.14 5.31 -17.79
N LYS A 107 -6.34 4.69 -18.96
CA LYS A 107 -5.52 3.55 -19.37
C LYS A 107 -4.10 4.02 -19.73
N THR A 108 -3.12 3.12 -19.62
CA THR A 108 -1.75 3.42 -20.05
C THR A 108 -1.75 3.75 -21.54
N ASN A 109 -1.15 4.88 -21.93
CA ASN A 109 -1.06 5.41 -23.30
C ASN A 109 -2.33 6.03 -23.92
N SER A 110 -3.36 6.34 -23.13
CA SER A 110 -4.51 7.11 -23.61
C SER A 110 -4.44 8.55 -23.12
N SER A 111 -4.14 9.50 -24.01
CA SER A 111 -4.45 10.91 -23.77
C SER A 111 -5.94 11.11 -24.04
N GLU A 112 -6.76 10.97 -23.01
CA GLU A 112 -8.19 11.26 -23.13
C GLU A 112 -8.43 12.74 -22.79
N ASN A 113 -9.28 13.41 -23.57
CA ASN A 113 -9.70 14.80 -23.35
C ASN A 113 -8.58 15.86 -23.39
N GLY A 114 -7.44 15.58 -24.02
CA GLY A 114 -6.33 16.53 -24.16
C GLY A 114 -5.44 16.68 -22.93
N PHE A 115 -5.68 15.89 -21.87
CA PHE A 115 -4.81 15.81 -20.70
C PHE A 115 -3.75 14.72 -20.89
N ILE A 116 -2.56 14.97 -20.35
CA ILE A 116 -1.47 13.98 -20.27
C ILE A 116 -1.53 13.42 -18.86
N PRO A 117 -2.05 12.20 -18.64
CA PRO A 117 -2.27 11.68 -17.29
C PRO A 117 -0.94 11.47 -16.56
N LEU A 118 -0.94 11.75 -15.26
CA LEU A 118 0.22 11.54 -14.40
C LEU A 118 0.65 10.06 -14.43
N ASN A 119 1.92 9.84 -14.78
CA ASN A 119 2.54 8.52 -14.83
C ASN A 119 4.00 8.58 -14.39
N SER A 120 4.22 9.04 -13.16
CA SER A 120 5.55 9.17 -12.59
C SER A 120 6.16 7.80 -12.28
N LYS A 121 7.48 7.62 -12.48
CA LYS A 121 8.23 6.43 -12.01
C LYS A 121 7.88 6.06 -10.57
N THR A 122 7.43 4.82 -10.39
CA THR A 122 7.20 4.18 -9.10
C THR A 122 8.33 3.21 -8.78
N THR A 123 8.81 3.19 -7.55
CA THR A 123 9.79 2.20 -7.08
C THR A 123 9.06 1.04 -6.40
N PRO A 124 9.28 -0.23 -6.81
CA PRO A 124 8.67 -1.36 -6.15
C PRO A 124 9.28 -1.58 -4.75
N CYS A 125 8.55 -2.25 -3.85
CA CYS A 125 8.95 -2.33 -2.44
C CYS A 125 10.22 -3.17 -2.19
N ASN A 126 10.56 -4.07 -3.11
CA ASN A 126 11.76 -4.90 -3.07
C ASN A 126 13.01 -4.21 -3.65
N GLU A 127 12.91 -2.95 -4.09
CA GLU A 127 14.03 -2.19 -4.61
C GLU A 127 14.37 -0.98 -3.72
N ALA A 128 15.66 -0.66 -3.65
CA ALA A 128 16.16 0.52 -2.98
C ALA A 128 15.74 1.80 -3.72
N VAL A 129 15.26 2.81 -2.98
CA VAL A 129 14.88 4.12 -3.55
C VAL A 129 16.10 4.92 -4.00
N ALA A 130 17.20 4.81 -3.26
CA ALA A 130 18.49 5.42 -3.53
C ALA A 130 19.60 4.47 -3.05
N SER A 131 20.82 4.60 -3.57
CA SER A 131 21.95 3.72 -3.23
C SER A 131 22.23 3.61 -1.73
N GLU A 132 21.93 4.68 -0.97
CA GLU A 132 22.17 4.77 0.47
C GLU A 132 21.00 4.23 1.32
N LEU A 133 19.88 3.83 0.69
CA LEU A 133 18.67 3.40 1.40
C LEU A 133 18.37 1.93 1.08
N PRO A 134 18.13 1.08 2.09
CA PRO A 134 17.73 -0.30 1.85
C PRO A 134 16.32 -0.38 1.25
N ALA A 135 16.03 -1.52 0.60
CA ALA A 135 14.67 -1.90 0.22
C ALA A 135 13.78 -2.13 1.47
N CYS A 136 12.46 -2.24 1.27
CA CYS A 136 11.54 -2.52 2.37
C CYS A 136 11.80 -3.92 2.96
N SER A 137 11.53 -4.04 4.27
CA SER A 137 11.61 -5.30 4.99
C SER A 137 10.58 -6.32 4.48
N CYS A 138 10.82 -7.62 4.68
CA CYS A 138 9.88 -8.69 4.34
C CYS A 138 8.54 -8.56 5.09
N SER A 139 8.54 -8.03 6.31
CA SER A 139 7.31 -7.79 7.08
C SER A 139 6.42 -6.69 6.49
N ASP A 140 7.00 -5.73 5.75
CA ASP A 140 6.27 -4.65 5.10
C ASP A 140 6.06 -4.87 3.59
N CYS A 141 6.68 -5.92 3.03
CA CYS A 141 6.67 -6.25 1.61
C CYS A 141 7.03 -7.73 1.39
N ALA A 142 6.04 -8.55 1.06
CA ALA A 142 6.24 -9.97 0.74
C ALA A 142 7.20 -10.20 -0.43
N SER A 143 7.27 -9.27 -1.38
CA SER A 143 8.18 -9.34 -2.53
C SER A 143 9.66 -9.20 -2.13
N SER A 144 9.95 -8.70 -0.92
CA SER A 144 11.30 -8.64 -0.35
C SER A 144 11.70 -9.92 0.39
N CYS A 145 10.77 -10.87 0.58
CA CYS A 145 11.04 -12.09 1.34
C CYS A 145 11.89 -13.09 0.52
N PRO A 146 12.88 -13.74 1.14
CA PRO A 146 13.54 -14.87 0.53
C PRO A 146 12.55 -16.04 0.40
N TRP A 147 12.76 -16.89 -0.61
CA TRP A 147 11.98 -18.10 -0.76
C TRP A 147 12.28 -19.06 0.41
N ALA A 148 11.25 -19.48 1.14
CA ALA A 148 11.41 -20.41 2.24
C ALA A 148 11.80 -21.80 1.71
N PRO A 149 12.83 -22.47 2.28
CA PRO A 149 13.08 -23.87 1.97
C PRO A 149 11.87 -24.72 2.39
N ALA A 150 11.66 -25.84 1.69
CA ALA A 150 10.59 -26.77 2.06
C ALA A 150 10.71 -27.16 3.53
N GLU A 151 9.58 -27.17 4.25
CA GLU A 151 9.58 -27.55 5.66
C GLU A 151 10.23 -28.93 5.82
N PRO A 152 11.23 -29.08 6.70
CA PRO A 152 11.76 -30.39 7.00
C PRO A 152 10.61 -31.22 7.57
N LYS A 153 10.42 -32.43 7.03
CA LYS A 153 9.42 -33.35 7.56
C LYS A 153 9.73 -33.56 9.04
N LEU A 154 8.88 -33.01 9.91
CA LEU A 154 8.98 -33.27 11.33
C LEU A 154 8.91 -34.80 11.49
N PRO A 155 9.83 -35.44 12.22
CA PRO A 155 9.68 -36.85 12.52
C PRO A 155 8.37 -37.01 13.30
N HIS A 156 7.36 -37.58 12.63
CA HIS A 156 6.14 -38.01 13.29
C HIS A 156 6.54 -39.11 14.26
N GLN A 157 6.58 -38.74 15.54
CA GLN A 157 6.92 -39.56 16.70
C GLN A 157 8.43 -39.78 16.88
N LEU A 158 8.92 -39.38 18.05
CA LEU A 158 10.22 -39.81 18.54
C LEU A 158 10.17 -41.33 18.69
N LYS A 159 10.90 -42.05 17.83
CA LYS A 159 11.05 -43.49 17.94
C LYS A 159 12.36 -43.81 18.65
N ILE A 160 12.29 -44.56 19.74
CA ILE A 160 13.46 -45.11 20.42
C ILE A 160 13.46 -46.61 20.11
N CYS A 161 14.54 -47.12 19.49
CA CYS A 161 14.64 -48.52 19.04
C CYS A 161 13.45 -49.01 18.18
N GLY A 162 12.86 -48.12 17.36
CA GLY A 162 11.74 -48.46 16.47
C GLY A 162 10.35 -48.49 17.14
N LEU A 163 10.29 -48.35 18.47
CA LEU A 163 9.06 -48.21 19.25
C LEU A 163 8.76 -46.73 19.51
N ASP A 164 7.49 -46.39 19.67
CA ASP A 164 7.08 -45.02 20.03
C ASP A 164 7.65 -44.65 21.42
N ALA A 165 8.28 -43.50 21.57
CA ALA A 165 8.82 -43.05 22.85
C ALA A 165 7.75 -43.03 23.97
N PHE A 166 6.48 -42.79 23.63
CA PHE A 166 5.36 -42.90 24.57
C PHE A 166 5.16 -44.34 25.05
N THR A 167 5.30 -45.32 24.16
CA THR A 167 5.22 -46.75 24.55
C THR A 167 6.38 -47.16 25.46
N ILE A 168 7.57 -46.59 25.26
CA ILE A 168 8.72 -46.86 26.12
C ILE A 168 8.57 -46.17 27.47
N SER A 169 8.10 -44.92 27.52
CA SER A 169 7.85 -44.24 28.80
C SER A 169 6.77 -44.93 29.62
N ALA A 170 5.71 -45.45 28.97
CA ALA A 170 4.66 -46.21 29.65
C ALA A 170 5.14 -47.60 30.14
N ALA A 171 6.06 -48.25 29.42
CA ALA A 171 6.61 -49.55 29.82
C ALA A 171 7.68 -49.45 30.92
N CYS A 172 8.37 -48.31 31.04
CA CYS A 172 9.35 -48.05 32.09
C CYS A 172 8.74 -47.43 33.35
N ASP A 173 7.42 -47.20 33.40
CA ASP A 173 6.73 -46.68 34.57
C ASP A 173 6.45 -47.82 35.57
N PRO A 174 7.12 -47.88 36.75
CA PRO A 174 6.94 -48.95 37.73
C PRO A 174 5.58 -48.91 38.45
N PHE A 175 4.67 -48.02 38.03
CA PHE A 175 3.34 -47.79 38.59
C PHE A 175 2.18 -48.17 37.63
N SER A 176 2.42 -49.01 36.62
CA SER A 176 1.31 -49.68 35.92
C SER A 176 0.74 -50.81 36.81
N PRO A 177 -0.60 -50.91 37.00
CA PRO A 177 -1.24 -51.85 37.91
C PRO A 177 -1.06 -53.33 37.52
#